data_AF-A0A8H9N1U9-F1
#
_entry.id   AF-A0A8H9N1U9-F1
#
_cell.length_a   1.000
_cell.length_b   1.000
_cell.length_c   1.000
_cell.angle_alpha   90.00
_cell.angle_beta   90.00
_cell.angle_gamma   90.00
#
_symmetry.space_group_name_H-M   'P 1'
#
loop_
_entity.id
_entity.type
_entity.pdbx_description
1 polymer ?
#
loop_
_entity_poly.entity_id
_entity_poly.type
_entity_poly.pdbx_seq_one_letter_code
_entity_poly.pdbx_strand_id
1 'polypeptide(L)'
;MKKIQILVACRDFNGSADAFVCEVEATDAMIERGEHYDIATEMAEEADYHPPYLCYDHTEQRNLLNEISELNQPSIPFKLTDHSPEGGEPISGSVTLGHEGVEINLKGFSDAASNDDKGTVVFLEQYDKQVLLRAYSDINREDPTDTISLEGARNTARID
;
A
#
# COMPACT_ATOMS: atom_id res chain seq x y z
N MET A 1 -7.64 28.74 6.01
CA MET A 1 -6.68 27.72 6.48
C MET A 1 -7.17 26.37 6.01
N LYS A 2 -6.25 25.49 5.59
CA LYS A 2 -6.49 24.13 5.15
C LYS A 2 -5.95 23.18 6.21
N LYS A 3 -6.66 22.08 6.45
CA LYS A 3 -6.19 20.96 7.26
C LYS A 3 -5.48 19.98 6.33
N ILE A 4 -4.24 19.64 6.66
CA ILE A 4 -3.40 18.76 5.86
C ILE A 4 -2.93 17.64 6.77
N GLN A 5 -3.19 16.41 6.36
CA GLN A 5 -2.63 15.24 7.02
C GLN A 5 -1.20 15.03 6.52
N ILE A 6 -0.26 14.90 7.45
CA ILE A 6 1.17 14.75 7.18
C ILE A 6 1.67 13.51 7.90
N LEU A 7 2.44 12.68 7.19
CA LEU A 7 3.23 11.60 7.75
C LEU A 7 4.68 12.05 7.86
N VAL A 8 5.28 11.90 9.03
CA VAL A 8 6.68 12.19 9.31
C VAL A 8 7.39 10.86 9.58
N ALA A 9 8.22 10.41 8.64
CA ALA A 9 9.14 9.30 8.89
C ALA A 9 10.23 9.79 9.86
N CYS A 10 10.45 9.05 10.95
CA CYS A 10 11.27 9.47 12.08
C CYS A 10 11.78 8.26 12.89
N ARG A 11 12.30 8.49 14.10
CA ARG A 11 12.64 7.45 15.07
C ARG A 11 11.83 7.60 16.36
N ASP A 12 11.42 6.49 16.95
CA ASP A 12 10.78 6.47 18.27
C ASP A 12 11.78 6.80 19.39
N PHE A 13 11.30 6.83 20.64
CA PHE A 13 12.13 7.05 21.83
C PHE A 13 13.23 5.98 22.03
N ASN A 14 13.10 4.80 21.41
CA ASN A 14 14.12 3.74 21.43
C ASN A 14 15.15 3.87 20.29
N GLY A 15 14.98 4.87 19.40
CA GLY A 15 15.77 5.01 18.20
C GLY A 15 15.41 4.02 17.09
N SER A 16 14.30 3.32 17.17
CA SER A 16 13.77 2.45 16.12
C SER A 16 13.11 3.29 15.03
N ALA A 17 13.19 2.85 13.76
CA ALA A 17 12.50 3.55 12.68
C ALA A 17 10.98 3.48 12.88
N ASP A 18 10.31 4.62 12.79
CA ASP A 18 8.88 4.77 13.04
C ASP A 18 8.28 5.90 12.18
N ALA A 19 6.97 6.11 12.27
CA ALA A 19 6.28 7.21 11.60
C ALA A 19 5.27 7.89 12.53
N PHE A 20 5.30 9.22 12.54
CA PHE A 20 4.35 10.07 13.25
C PHE A 20 3.34 10.66 12.27
N VAL A 21 2.03 10.55 12.54
CA VAL A 21 0.98 11.12 11.69
C VAL A 21 0.27 12.23 12.44
N CYS A 22 0.21 13.42 11.84
CA CYS A 22 -0.44 14.60 12.41
C CYS A 22 -1.30 15.35 11.40
N GLU A 23 -2.15 16.24 11.92
CA GLU A 23 -2.90 17.21 11.12
C GLU A 23 -2.31 18.60 11.38
N VAL A 24 -1.91 19.28 10.29
CA VAL A 24 -1.41 20.66 10.33
C VAL A 24 -2.43 21.59 9.69
N GLU A 25 -2.73 22.70 10.36
CA GLU A 25 -3.53 23.78 9.79
C GLU A 25 -2.62 24.83 9.14
N ALA A 26 -2.66 24.95 7.81
CA ALA A 26 -1.78 25.84 7.05
C ALA A 26 -2.56 26.75 6.09
N THR A 27 -1.99 27.89 5.72
CA THR A 27 -2.49 28.74 4.61
C THR A 27 -1.83 28.34 3.29
N ASP A 28 -2.39 28.72 2.15
CA ASP A 28 -1.79 28.39 0.84
C ASP A 28 -0.35 28.91 0.72
N ALA A 29 -0.09 30.12 1.23
CA ALA A 29 1.26 30.68 1.25
C ALA A 29 2.23 29.93 2.17
N MET A 30 1.75 29.26 3.22
CA MET A 30 2.59 28.40 4.07
C MET A 30 2.92 27.10 3.33
N ILE A 31 1.93 26.53 2.64
CA ILE A 31 2.11 25.30 1.85
C ILE A 31 3.13 25.52 0.73
N GLU A 32 3.00 26.62 -0.01
CA GLU A 32 3.94 26.98 -1.09
C GLU A 32 5.37 27.18 -0.59
N ARG A 33 5.55 27.56 0.69
CA ARG A 33 6.86 27.74 1.32
C ARG A 33 7.38 26.50 2.03
N GLY A 34 6.58 25.44 2.15
CA GLY A 34 6.92 24.22 2.87
C GLY A 34 6.78 24.30 4.40
N GLU A 35 6.22 25.39 4.93
CA GLU A 35 6.16 25.65 6.38
C GLU A 35 5.27 24.65 7.14
N HIS A 36 4.34 23.98 6.44
CA HIS A 36 3.54 22.91 7.04
C HIS A 36 4.37 21.69 7.43
N TYR A 37 5.52 21.46 6.78
CA TYR A 37 6.45 20.39 7.16
C TYR A 37 7.29 20.76 8.39
N ASP A 38 7.66 22.03 8.53
CA ASP A 38 8.34 22.52 9.74
C ASP A 38 7.45 22.33 10.96
N ILE A 39 6.17 22.71 10.85
CA ILE A 39 5.17 22.51 11.92
C ILE A 39 5.00 21.01 12.24
N ALA A 40 4.90 20.15 11.22
CA ALA A 40 4.77 18.71 11.45
C ALA A 40 5.99 18.12 12.17
N THR A 41 7.18 18.64 11.87
CA THR A 41 8.44 18.25 12.51
C THR A 41 8.48 18.67 13.97
N GLU A 42 8.10 19.92 14.28
CA GLU A 42 7.99 20.41 15.66
C GLU A 42 7.00 19.57 16.47
N MET A 43 5.85 19.21 15.88
CA MET A 43 4.88 18.33 16.53
C MET A 43 5.42 16.92 16.80
N ALA A 44 6.26 16.39 15.91
CA ALA A 44 6.93 15.09 16.11
C ALA A 44 7.96 15.18 17.26
N GLU A 45 8.74 16.26 17.31
CA GLU A 45 9.69 16.54 18.40
C GLU A 45 8.99 16.66 19.76
N GLU A 46 7.88 17.40 19.83
CA GLU A 46 7.07 17.53 21.05
C GLU A 46 6.48 16.19 21.52
N ALA A 47 6.28 15.25 20.59
CA ALA A 47 5.81 13.90 20.84
C ALA A 47 6.95 12.89 21.13
N ASP A 48 8.18 13.36 21.35
CA ASP A 48 9.38 12.55 21.67
C ASP A 48 9.83 11.61 20.53
N TYR A 49 9.52 11.99 19.27
CA TYR A 49 10.13 11.40 18.08
C TYR A 49 11.40 12.13 17.70
N HIS A 50 12.33 11.41 17.08
CA HIS A 50 13.68 11.84 16.84
C HIS A 50 14.03 11.83 15.34
N PRO A 51 15.00 12.64 14.90
CA PRO A 51 15.42 12.70 13.50
C PRO A 51 16.05 11.36 13.01
N PRO A 52 16.19 11.18 11.67
CA PRO A 52 15.87 12.13 10.60
C PRO A 52 14.37 12.28 10.40
N TYR A 53 13.90 13.50 10.13
CA TYR A 53 12.52 13.77 9.76
C TYR A 53 12.40 13.85 8.24
N LEU A 54 11.44 13.11 7.69
CA LEU A 54 11.05 13.22 6.29
C LEU A 54 9.53 13.23 6.20
N CYS A 55 8.98 14.35 5.75
CA CYS A 55 7.54 14.60 5.73
C CYS A 55 6.94 14.26 4.37
N TYR A 56 5.71 13.74 4.40
CA TYR A 56 4.91 13.45 3.21
C TYR A 56 3.48 13.90 3.45
N ASP A 57 2.91 14.63 2.50
CA ASP A 57 1.47 14.89 2.47
C ASP A 57 0.74 14.00 1.45
N HIS A 58 -0.57 14.16 1.35
CA HIS A 58 -1.42 13.43 0.41
C HIS A 58 -1.02 13.58 -1.08
N THR A 59 -0.31 14.64 -1.45
CA THR A 59 0.17 14.85 -2.83
C THR A 59 1.48 14.10 -3.10
N GLU A 60 2.26 13.84 -2.04
CA GLU A 60 3.57 13.20 -2.10
C GLU A 60 3.57 11.73 -1.67
N GLN A 61 2.41 11.16 -1.31
CA GLN A 61 2.28 9.75 -0.93
C GLN A 61 2.87 8.79 -1.98
N ARG A 62 2.84 9.16 -3.26
CA ARG A 62 3.47 8.36 -4.33
C ARG A 62 5.00 8.29 -4.20
N ASN A 63 5.64 9.35 -3.70
CA ASN A 63 7.08 9.36 -3.48
C ASN A 63 7.47 8.33 -2.42
N LEU A 64 6.72 8.27 -1.31
CA LEU A 64 6.92 7.25 -0.27
C LEU A 64 6.83 5.82 -0.84
N LEU A 65 5.83 5.55 -1.69
CA LEU A 65 5.67 4.24 -2.32
C LEU A 65 6.84 3.90 -3.27
N ASN A 66 7.35 4.88 -4.01
CA ASN A 66 8.53 4.70 -4.86
C ASN A 66 9.76 4.35 -4.01
N GLU A 67 10.02 5.06 -2.92
CA GLU A 67 11.18 4.77 -2.04
C GLU A 67 11.06 3.39 -1.36
N ILE A 68 9.85 2.98 -0.97
CA ILE A 68 9.61 1.62 -0.44
C ILE A 68 9.97 0.54 -1.48
N SER A 69 9.68 0.79 -2.76
CA SER A 69 10.02 -0.15 -3.82
C SER A 69 11.54 -0.34 -4.01
N GLU A 70 12.35 0.69 -3.74
CA GLU A 70 13.82 0.65 -3.83
C GLU A 70 14.47 -0.19 -2.70
N LEU A 71 13.76 -0.44 -1.60
CA LEU A 71 14.25 -1.28 -0.49
C LEU A 71 14.27 -2.78 -0.82
N ASN A 72 13.98 -3.17 -2.07
CA ASN A 72 13.76 -4.56 -2.49
C ASN A 72 12.69 -5.28 -1.65
N GLN A 73 11.79 -4.52 -1.04
CA GLN A 73 10.62 -5.01 -0.32
C GLN A 73 9.35 -4.38 -0.90
N PRO A 74 8.91 -4.77 -2.11
CA PRO A 74 7.71 -4.18 -2.69
C PRO A 74 6.42 -4.82 -2.13
N SER A 75 6.48 -5.46 -0.95
CA SER A 75 5.33 -6.12 -0.32
C SER A 75 4.67 -5.21 0.73
N ILE A 76 3.51 -4.65 0.40
CA ILE A 76 2.71 -3.82 1.30
C ILE A 76 1.79 -4.73 2.12
N PRO A 77 1.94 -4.83 3.46
CA PRO A 77 1.11 -5.72 4.28
C PRO A 77 -0.32 -5.18 4.44
N PHE A 78 -1.29 -6.09 4.53
CA PHE A 78 -2.69 -5.77 4.84
C PHE A 78 -3.36 -6.87 5.67
N LYS A 79 -4.59 -6.60 6.14
CA LYS A 79 -5.46 -7.59 6.80
C LYS A 79 -6.86 -7.56 6.18
N LEU A 80 -7.43 -8.73 5.93
CA LEU A 80 -8.84 -8.92 5.57
C LEU A 80 -9.60 -9.29 6.83
N THR A 81 -10.57 -8.44 7.19
CA THR A 81 -11.48 -8.70 8.30
C THR A 81 -12.73 -9.37 7.76
N ASP A 82 -13.21 -10.41 8.44
CA ASP A 82 -14.50 -11.01 8.13
C ASP A 82 -15.62 -10.06 8.57
N HIS A 83 -16.37 -9.55 7.59
CA HIS A 83 -17.50 -8.64 7.81
C HIS A 83 -18.85 -9.36 7.90
N SER A 84 -18.87 -10.70 7.92
CA SER A 84 -20.08 -11.48 8.18
C SER A 84 -20.54 -11.35 9.66
N PRO A 85 -21.82 -11.60 9.96
CA PRO A 85 -22.34 -11.45 11.32
C PRO A 85 -21.70 -12.38 12.36
N GLU A 86 -21.24 -13.57 11.94
CA GLU A 86 -20.60 -14.56 12.81
C GLU A 86 -19.14 -14.20 13.11
N GLY A 87 -18.55 -13.33 12.27
CA GLY A 87 -17.16 -12.95 12.33
C GLY A 87 -16.22 -14.10 11.95
N GLY A 88 -14.93 -13.83 12.08
CA GLY A 88 -13.87 -14.77 11.75
C GLY A 88 -12.51 -14.18 12.11
N GLU A 89 -11.50 -15.04 12.23
CA GLU A 89 -10.14 -14.58 12.45
C GLU A 89 -9.64 -13.82 11.21
N PRO A 90 -9.09 -12.59 11.36
CA PRO A 90 -8.58 -11.83 10.23
C PRO A 90 -7.46 -12.56 9.50
N ILE A 91 -7.50 -12.55 8.18
CA ILE A 91 -6.43 -13.12 7.34
C ILE A 91 -5.43 -12.02 7.03
N SER A 92 -4.16 -12.25 7.36
CA SER A 92 -3.06 -11.34 7.00
C SER A 92 -2.58 -11.63 5.59
N GLY A 93 -2.19 -10.60 4.85
CA GLY A 93 -1.66 -10.75 3.50
C GLY A 93 -0.68 -9.63 3.13
N SER A 94 -0.18 -9.68 1.90
CA SER A 94 0.68 -8.66 1.34
C SER A 94 0.38 -8.45 -0.15
N VAL A 95 0.57 -7.21 -0.61
CA VAL A 95 0.55 -6.85 -2.02
C VAL A 95 1.97 -6.64 -2.48
N THR A 96 2.45 -7.43 -3.44
CA THR A 96 3.77 -7.27 -4.03
C THR A 96 3.66 -6.56 -5.37
N LEU A 97 4.37 -5.43 -5.53
CA LEU A 97 4.54 -4.78 -6.83
C LEU A 97 5.71 -5.43 -7.58
N GLY A 98 5.39 -6.46 -8.37
CA GLY A 98 6.36 -7.24 -9.14
C GLY A 98 6.69 -6.62 -10.50
N HIS A 99 7.67 -7.20 -11.19
CA HIS A 99 8.07 -6.76 -12.52
C HIS A 99 6.96 -6.96 -13.58
N GLU A 100 6.12 -7.98 -13.41
CA GLU A 100 5.09 -8.37 -14.39
C GLU A 100 3.68 -7.92 -14.01
N GLY A 101 3.49 -7.38 -12.80
CA GLY A 101 2.16 -6.96 -12.33
C GLY A 101 2.09 -6.76 -10.82
N VAL A 102 0.87 -6.85 -10.30
CA VAL A 102 0.56 -6.74 -8.87
C VAL A 102 0.13 -8.11 -8.37
N GLU A 103 0.84 -8.62 -7.37
CA GLU A 103 0.60 -9.93 -6.76
C GLU A 103 -0.01 -9.76 -5.38
N ILE A 104 -0.95 -10.64 -5.02
CA ILE A 104 -1.54 -10.69 -3.69
C ILE A 104 -1.24 -12.05 -3.07
N ASN A 105 -0.63 -12.03 -1.89
CA ASN A 105 -0.33 -13.19 -1.08
C ASN A 105 -1.17 -13.16 0.21
N LEU A 106 -1.64 -14.31 0.66
CA LEU A 106 -2.36 -14.45 1.92
C LEU A 106 -1.67 -15.49 2.79
N LYS A 107 -1.50 -15.20 4.09
CA LYS A 107 -0.87 -16.12 5.03
C LYS A 107 -1.69 -17.40 5.16
N GLY A 108 -1.05 -18.55 4.95
CA GLY A 108 -1.69 -19.87 4.97
C GLY A 108 -2.32 -20.27 3.63
N PHE A 109 -2.11 -19.48 2.58
CA PHE A 109 -2.50 -19.78 1.20
C PHE A 109 -1.24 -19.82 0.33
N SER A 110 -1.30 -20.57 -0.76
CA SER A 110 -0.21 -20.64 -1.74
C SER A 110 -0.74 -21.02 -3.11
N ASP A 111 0.15 -21.15 -4.09
CA ASP A 111 -0.11 -21.57 -5.47
C ASP A 111 0.66 -22.86 -5.79
N ALA A 112 0.44 -23.43 -6.98
CA ALA A 112 1.08 -24.69 -7.36
C ALA A 112 2.58 -24.58 -7.64
N ALA A 113 3.10 -23.37 -7.87
CA ALA A 113 4.49 -23.12 -8.22
C ALA A 113 5.36 -22.85 -6.97
N SER A 114 4.74 -22.48 -5.85
CA SER A 114 5.38 -22.06 -4.62
C SER A 114 5.34 -23.18 -3.58
N ASN A 115 6.51 -23.64 -3.14
CA ASN A 115 6.64 -24.64 -2.07
C ASN A 115 6.74 -24.01 -0.67
N ASP A 116 6.30 -22.77 -0.50
CA ASP A 116 6.26 -22.01 0.75
C ASP A 116 4.94 -21.22 0.90
N ASP A 117 4.77 -20.48 2.01
CA ASP A 117 3.60 -19.62 2.28
C ASP A 117 3.63 -18.29 1.48
N LYS A 118 4.28 -18.28 0.30
CA LYS A 118 4.41 -17.07 -0.54
C LYS A 118 3.73 -17.19 -1.89
N GLY A 119 2.90 -18.20 -2.09
CA GLY A 119 2.15 -18.31 -3.34
C GLY A 119 1.17 -17.14 -3.52
N THR A 120 0.89 -16.85 -4.78
CA THR A 120 0.07 -15.74 -5.23
C THR A 120 -1.34 -16.23 -5.50
N VAL A 121 -2.32 -15.72 -4.74
CA VAL A 121 -3.72 -16.08 -4.89
C VAL A 121 -4.44 -15.21 -5.94
N VAL A 122 -3.93 -14.01 -6.17
CA VAL A 122 -4.45 -13.07 -7.18
C VAL A 122 -3.29 -12.35 -7.86
N PHE A 123 -3.34 -12.29 -9.19
CA PHE A 123 -2.35 -11.57 -10.00
C PHE A 123 -3.05 -10.63 -10.98
N LEU A 124 -2.74 -9.34 -10.89
CA LEU A 124 -3.21 -8.31 -11.81
C LEU A 124 -2.07 -7.94 -12.75
N GLU A 125 -2.25 -8.18 -14.04
CA GLU A 125 -1.21 -7.96 -15.05
C GLU A 125 -1.76 -7.28 -16.30
N GLN A 126 -0.84 -6.78 -17.13
CA GLN A 126 -1.14 -6.43 -18.51
C GLN A 126 -0.52 -7.47 -19.45
N TYR A 127 -1.36 -8.30 -20.07
CA TYR A 127 -0.93 -9.35 -20.98
C TYR A 127 -1.75 -9.31 -22.27
N ASP A 128 -1.07 -9.52 -23.40
CA ASP A 128 -1.67 -9.44 -24.75
C ASP A 128 -2.54 -8.17 -24.97
N LYS A 129 -2.01 -7.02 -24.52
CA LYS A 129 -2.65 -5.69 -24.60
C LYS A 129 -3.94 -5.55 -23.79
N GLN A 130 -4.26 -6.49 -22.91
CA GLN A 130 -5.42 -6.43 -22.02
C GLN A 130 -4.96 -6.34 -20.57
N VAL A 131 -5.78 -5.70 -19.73
CA VAL A 131 -5.62 -5.81 -18.27
C VAL A 131 -6.39 -7.03 -17.79
N LEU A 132 -5.71 -7.97 -17.15
CA LEU A 132 -6.27 -9.24 -16.69
C LEU A 132 -6.12 -9.39 -15.17
N LEU A 133 -7.18 -9.89 -14.52
CA LEU A 133 -7.14 -10.35 -13.14
C LEU A 133 -7.19 -11.88 -13.13
N ARG A 134 -6.12 -12.52 -12.67
CA ARG A 134 -6.02 -13.97 -12.50
C ARG A 134 -6.28 -14.36 -11.06
N ALA A 135 -7.11 -15.37 -10.85
CA ALA A 135 -7.41 -15.91 -9.54
C ALA A 135 -6.96 -17.38 -9.45
N TYR A 136 -6.19 -17.71 -8.41
CA TYR A 136 -5.71 -19.05 -8.11
C TYR A 136 -6.41 -19.55 -6.86
N SER A 137 -7.39 -20.45 -7.04
CA SER A 137 -8.20 -20.96 -5.93
C SER A 137 -7.88 -22.42 -5.57
N ASP A 138 -6.98 -23.07 -6.31
CA ASP A 138 -6.60 -24.46 -6.11
C ASP A 138 -5.08 -24.59 -6.22
N ILE A 139 -4.44 -24.86 -5.08
CA ILE A 139 -2.99 -25.02 -4.96
C ILE A 139 -2.45 -26.20 -5.79
N ASN A 140 -3.30 -27.12 -6.26
CA ASN A 140 -2.87 -28.27 -7.05
C ASN A 140 -2.86 -28.00 -8.56
N ARG A 141 -3.13 -26.76 -8.99
CA ARG A 141 -3.23 -26.36 -10.38
C ARG A 141 -2.30 -25.19 -10.67
N GLU A 142 -1.48 -25.36 -11.70
CA GLU A 142 -0.54 -24.32 -12.18
C GLU A 142 -1.29 -23.19 -12.91
N ASP A 143 -2.26 -23.54 -13.74
CA ASP A 143 -3.10 -22.55 -14.42
C ASP A 143 -4.06 -21.87 -13.44
N PRO A 144 -4.36 -20.57 -13.64
CA PRO A 144 -5.35 -19.87 -12.83
C PRO A 144 -6.72 -20.55 -12.94
N THR A 145 -7.46 -20.56 -11.84
CA THR A 145 -8.84 -21.05 -11.81
C THR A 145 -9.73 -20.20 -12.72
N ASP A 146 -9.51 -18.88 -12.71
CA ASP A 146 -10.26 -17.93 -13.53
C ASP A 146 -9.36 -16.78 -14.00
N THR A 147 -9.69 -16.22 -15.16
CA THR A 147 -9.02 -15.06 -15.75
C THR A 147 -10.09 -14.07 -16.22
N ILE A 148 -10.18 -12.94 -15.54
CA ILE A 148 -11.16 -11.90 -15.80
C ILE A 148 -10.49 -10.78 -16.59
N SER A 149 -10.98 -10.52 -17.80
CA SER A 149 -10.60 -9.32 -18.56
C SER A 149 -11.25 -8.08 -17.96
N LEU A 150 -10.44 -7.08 -17.60
CA LEU A 150 -10.90 -5.81 -17.04
C LEU A 150 -11.17 -4.74 -18.10
N GLU A 151 -11.15 -5.11 -19.40
CA GLU A 151 -11.37 -4.17 -20.50
C GLU A 151 -12.76 -3.49 -20.43
N GLY A 152 -13.77 -4.21 -19.92
CA GLY A 152 -15.11 -3.66 -19.66
C GLY A 152 -15.17 -2.64 -18.52
N ALA A 153 -14.13 -2.57 -17.67
CA ALA A 153 -14.02 -1.60 -16.59
C ALA A 153 -13.34 -0.28 -17.03
N ARG A 154 -12.94 -0.15 -18.29
CA ARG A 154 -12.41 1.12 -18.82
C ARG A 154 -13.50 2.20 -18.77
N ASN A 155 -13.09 3.44 -18.48
CA ASN A 155 -14.00 4.58 -18.55
C ASN A 155 -14.67 4.72 -19.94
N THR A 156 -13.98 4.31 -21.01
CA THR A 156 -14.52 4.30 -22.38
C THR A 156 -15.62 3.26 -22.62
N ALA A 157 -15.82 2.30 -21.72
CA ALA A 157 -16.89 1.32 -21.77
C ALA A 157 -18.15 1.76 -21.00
N ARG A 158 -18.11 2.92 -20.32
CA ARG A 158 -19.26 3.48 -19.61
C ARG A 158 -20.37 3.83 -20.61
N ILE A 159 -21.58 3.36 -20.34
CA ILE A 159 -22.79 3.72 -21.06
C ILE A 159 -23.52 4.76 -20.21
N ASP A 160 -23.89 5.88 -20.83
CA ASP A 160 -24.71 6.95 -20.21
C ASP A 160 -26.21 6.59 -20.22
#